data_AF-F8PIZ0-F1
#
_entry.id   AF-F8PIZ0-F1
#
_cell.length_a   1.000
_cell.length_b   1.000
_cell.length_c   1.000
_cell.angle_alpha   90.00
_cell.angle_beta   90.00
_cell.angle_gamma   90.00
#
_symmetry.space_group_name_H-M   'P 1'
#
loop_
_entity.id
_entity.type
_entity.pdbx_description
1 polymer ?
#
loop_
_entity_poly.entity_id
_entity_poly.type
_entity_poly.pdbx_seq_one_letter_code
_entity_poly.pdbx_strand_id
1 'polypeptide(L)'
;MAEVQPSVSTIEINDAIFCQHFKEVCADCQYDGREENDAFFGYDPINRDGLEAPPVTTTKDGVYQCKKHGSAECTQCFGWKKQITRARTAAKKAGRK
;
A
#
# COMPACT_ATOMS: atom_id res chain seq x y z
N MET A 1 -8.83 8.39 29.11
CA MET A 1 -9.87 8.18 28.09
C MET A 1 -9.17 7.51 26.92
N ALA A 2 -9.44 6.22 26.68
CA ALA A 2 -8.84 5.50 25.55
C ALA A 2 -9.53 6.00 24.28
N GLU A 3 -8.81 6.78 23.49
CA GLU A 3 -9.30 7.32 22.24
C GLU A 3 -9.42 6.16 21.25
N VAL A 4 -10.67 5.84 20.89
CA VAL A 4 -10.99 4.85 19.88
C VAL A 4 -10.53 5.43 18.54
N GLN A 5 -9.34 5.04 18.11
CA GLN A 5 -8.90 5.26 16.74
C GLN A 5 -9.98 4.69 15.82
N PRO A 6 -10.43 5.42 14.78
CA PRO A 6 -11.32 4.82 13.79
C PRO A 6 -10.60 3.57 13.29
N SER A 7 -11.20 2.41 13.54
CA SER A 7 -10.64 1.11 13.17
C SER A 7 -10.69 0.97 11.66
N VAL A 8 -9.87 1.76 10.95
CA VAL A 8 -9.66 1.62 9.51
C VAL A 8 -9.08 0.22 9.36
N SER A 9 -9.91 -0.70 8.87
CA SER A 9 -9.49 -2.08 8.71
C SER A 9 -8.44 -2.10 7.61
N THR A 10 -7.18 -2.18 8.01
CA THR A 10 -6.06 -2.27 7.09
C THR A 10 -6.00 -3.68 6.53
N ILE A 11 -5.65 -3.77 5.26
CA ILE A 11 -5.46 -5.02 4.54
C ILE A 11 -3.98 -5.15 4.18
N GLU A 12 -3.44 -6.33 4.36
CA GLU A 12 -2.04 -6.62 4.08
C GLU A 12 -1.96 -7.41 2.78
N ILE A 13 -1.40 -6.80 1.74
CA ILE A 13 -1.26 -7.40 0.42
C ILE A 13 0.22 -7.55 0.14
N ASN A 14 0.73 -8.79 0.24
CA ASN A 14 2.13 -9.10 -0.07
C ASN A 14 3.10 -8.14 0.64
N ASP A 15 3.04 -8.10 1.98
CA ASP A 15 3.90 -7.27 2.84
C ASP A 15 3.63 -5.75 2.83
N ALA A 16 2.72 -5.25 1.99
CA ALA A 16 2.32 -3.85 2.00
C ALA A 16 0.92 -3.68 2.61
N ILE A 17 0.77 -2.63 3.40
CA ILE A 17 -0.45 -2.29 4.12
C ILE A 17 -1.24 -1.27 3.29
N PHE A 18 -2.53 -1.53 3.13
CA PHE A 18 -3.48 -0.66 2.43
C PHE A 18 -4.75 -0.51 3.27
N CYS A 19 -5.60 0.47 2.95
CA CYS A 19 -6.96 0.49 3.45
C CYS A 19 -7.87 -0.50 2.69
N GLN A 20 -9.11 -0.68 3.15
CA GLN A 20 -10.14 -1.50 2.48
C GLN A 20 -10.44 -1.08 1.03
N HIS A 21 -10.11 0.17 0.66
CA HIS A 21 -10.23 0.66 -0.71
C HIS A 21 -9.03 0.31 -1.60
N PHE A 22 -8.09 -0.51 -1.12
CA PHE A 22 -6.88 -0.86 -1.85
C PHE A 22 -6.01 0.37 -2.14
N LYS A 23 -5.96 1.34 -1.21
CA LYS A 23 -5.12 2.55 -1.34
C LYS A 23 -4.21 2.71 -0.13
N GLU A 24 -2.95 3.03 -0.39
CA GLU A 24 -1.94 3.33 0.64
C GLU A 24 -2.22 4.69 1.27
N VAL A 25 -2.68 5.65 0.46
CA VAL A 25 -3.24 6.92 0.92
C VAL A 25 -4.68 7.01 0.45
N CYS A 26 -5.61 7.03 1.40
CA CYS A 26 -7.02 7.14 1.11
C CYS A 26 -7.57 8.42 1.73
N ALA A 27 -7.94 9.40 0.91
CA ALA A 27 -8.59 10.63 1.39
C ALA A 27 -9.99 10.36 1.97
N ASP A 28 -10.64 9.27 1.54
CA ASP A 28 -11.98 8.87 1.97
C ASP A 28 -11.97 8.31 3.41
N CYS A 29 -10.98 7.45 3.71
CA CYS A 29 -10.78 6.90 5.06
C CYS A 29 -9.80 7.70 5.92
N GLN A 30 -9.21 8.77 5.36
CA GLN A 30 -8.07 9.50 5.93
C GLN A 30 -6.95 8.57 6.43
N TYR A 31 -6.69 7.51 5.67
CA TYR A 31 -5.64 6.53 5.94
C TYR A 31 -4.36 6.92 5.20
N ASP A 32 -3.23 6.96 5.91
CA ASP A 32 -1.90 7.18 5.32
C ASP A 32 -0.95 6.09 5.82
N GLY A 33 -0.79 5.05 5.01
CA GLY A 33 0.14 3.94 5.25
C GLY A 33 1.50 4.13 4.58
N ARG A 34 1.81 5.33 4.07
CA ARG A 34 3.08 5.56 3.36
C ARG A 34 4.26 5.32 4.28
N GLU A 35 4.19 5.88 5.48
CA GLU A 35 5.27 5.78 6.47
C GLU A 35 5.53 4.33 6.87
N GLU A 36 4.47 3.55 7.12
CA GLU A 36 4.56 2.12 7.46
C GLU A 36 5.15 1.31 6.29
N ASN A 37 4.64 1.49 5.07
CA ASN A 37 5.14 0.78 3.89
C ASN A 37 6.58 1.18 3.57
N ASP A 38 6.91 2.47 3.59
CA ASP A 38 8.27 2.95 3.38
C ASP A 38 9.22 2.34 4.41
N ALA A 39 8.92 2.44 5.70
CA ALA A 39 9.73 1.91 6.77
C ALA A 39 9.94 0.40 6.63
N PHE A 40 8.87 -0.34 6.31
CA PHE A 40 8.91 -1.78 6.10
C PHE A 40 9.84 -2.17 4.94
N PHE A 41 9.79 -1.44 3.82
CA PHE A 41 10.68 -1.68 2.68
C PHE A 41 12.07 -1.01 2.80
N GLY A 42 12.37 -0.37 3.93
CA GLY A 42 13.66 0.29 4.20
C GLY A 42 13.85 1.61 3.45
N TYR A 43 12.77 2.32 3.16
CA TYR A 43 12.76 3.61 2.51
C TYR A 43 12.47 4.74 3.51
N ASP A 44 13.10 5.89 3.26
CA ASP A 44 12.83 7.12 4.01
C ASP A 44 11.44 7.66 3.65
N PRO A 45 10.62 8.08 4.64
CA PRO A 45 9.30 8.63 4.41
C PRO A 45 9.41 9.93 3.62
N ILE A 46 8.78 9.96 2.45
CA ILE A 46 8.74 11.15 1.61
C ILE A 46 7.31 11.44 1.17
N ASN A 47 7.05 12.67 0.75
CA ASN A 47 5.74 13.09 0.25
C ASN A 47 5.48 12.57 -1.18
N ARG A 48 5.46 11.23 -1.33
CA ARG A 48 5.07 10.55 -2.57
C ARG A 48 3.57 10.44 -2.71
N ASP A 49 3.12 10.30 -3.94
CA ASP A 49 1.73 9.97 -4.23
C ASP A 49 1.41 8.58 -3.68
N GLY A 50 0.21 8.42 -3.12
CA GLY A 50 -0.23 7.15 -2.56
C GLY A 50 -0.29 6.07 -3.63
N LEU A 51 0.11 4.85 -3.28
CA LEU A 51 -0.01 3.72 -4.18
C LEU A 51 -1.42 3.14 -4.12
N GLU A 52 -1.91 2.71 -5.28
CA GLU A 52 -3.18 2.01 -5.42
C GLU A 52 -2.90 0.54 -5.72
N ALA A 53 -3.48 -0.34 -4.91
CA ALA A 53 -3.35 -1.76 -5.08
C ALA A 53 -4.23 -2.26 -6.23
N PRO A 54 -3.69 -3.15 -7.08
CA PRO A 54 -4.44 -3.70 -8.20
C PRO A 54 -5.56 -4.61 -7.69
N PRO A 55 -6.54 -4.98 -8.53
CA PRO A 55 -7.60 -5.87 -8.14
C PRO A 55 -7.03 -7.22 -7.64
N VAL A 56 -7.31 -7.52 -6.38
CA VAL A 56 -6.94 -8.76 -5.71
C VAL A 56 -8.17 -9.62 -5.44
N THR A 57 -7.96 -10.91 -5.26
CA THR A 57 -8.95 -11.86 -4.74
C THR A 57 -8.43 -12.42 -3.43
N THR A 58 -9.33 -12.75 -2.53
CA THR A 58 -8.99 -13.38 -1.25
C THR A 58 -9.13 -14.90 -1.39
N THR A 59 -8.13 -15.67 -0.97
CA THR A 59 -8.29 -17.12 -0.80
C THR A 59 -9.10 -17.42 0.47
N LYS A 60 -9.54 -18.67 0.64
CA LYS A 60 -10.26 -19.15 1.84
C LYS A 60 -9.45 -18.97 3.13
N ASP A 61 -8.14 -19.00 3.03
CA ASP A 61 -7.17 -18.74 4.11
C ASP A 61 -6.95 -17.24 4.40
N GLY A 62 -7.69 -16.34 3.76
CA GLY A 62 -7.58 -14.89 3.98
C GLY A 62 -6.40 -14.20 3.26
N VAL A 63 -5.57 -14.95 2.52
CA VAL A 63 -4.45 -14.40 1.75
C VAL A 63 -4.93 -13.68 0.49
N TYR A 64 -4.45 -12.46 0.28
CA TYR A 64 -4.70 -11.70 -0.94
C TYR A 64 -3.81 -12.18 -2.09
N GLN A 65 -4.42 -12.48 -3.22
CA GLN A 65 -3.77 -12.94 -4.44
C GLN A 65 -4.20 -12.09 -5.63
N CYS A 66 -3.30 -11.89 -6.58
CA CYS A 66 -3.58 -11.05 -7.74
C CYS A 66 -4.75 -11.65 -8.54
N LYS A 67 -5.82 -10.90 -8.80
CA LYS A 67 -6.98 -11.39 -9.56
C LYS A 67 -6.61 -11.83 -10.98
N LYS A 68 -5.59 -11.20 -11.56
CA LYS A 68 -5.17 -11.43 -12.95
C LYS A 68 -4.27 -12.66 -13.09
N HIS A 69 -3.43 -12.94 -12.09
CA HIS A 69 -2.40 -13.98 -12.18
C HIS A 69 -2.61 -15.12 -11.15
N GLY A 70 -3.57 -15.00 -10.23
CA GLY A 70 -3.88 -16.02 -9.23
C GLY A 70 -2.74 -16.32 -8.27
N SER A 71 -1.89 -15.33 -7.97
CA SER A 71 -0.71 -15.53 -7.12
C SER A 71 -0.65 -14.48 -6.01
N ALA A 72 -0.40 -14.95 -4.79
CA ALA A 72 -0.19 -14.12 -3.60
C ALA A 72 1.14 -13.36 -3.63
N GLU A 73 2.09 -13.81 -4.46
CA GLU A 73 3.44 -13.23 -4.60
C GLU A 73 3.66 -12.73 -6.04
N CYS A 74 2.62 -12.18 -6.65
CA CYS A 74 2.71 -11.69 -8.01
C CYS A 74 3.63 -10.46 -8.10
N THR A 75 4.90 -10.65 -8.41
CA THR A 75 5.90 -9.56 -8.54
C THR A 75 5.54 -8.49 -9.58
N GLN A 76 4.68 -8.81 -10.54
CA GLN A 76 4.18 -7.87 -11.54
C GLN A 76 3.13 -6.89 -11.00
N CYS A 77 2.33 -7.34 -10.03
CA CYS A 77 1.22 -6.56 -9.46
C CYS A 77 1.55 -6.06 -8.05
N PHE A 78 2.14 -6.93 -7.23
CA PHE A 78 2.55 -6.71 -5.85
C PHE A 78 4.03 -6.40 -5.71
N GLY A 79 4.69 -5.97 -6.79
CA GLY A 79 6.06 -5.46 -6.73
C GLY A 79 6.14 -4.10 -6.03
N TRP A 80 5.66 -3.99 -4.78
CA TRP A 80 5.50 -2.73 -4.04
C TRP A 80 6.81 -1.98 -3.94
N LYS A 81 7.91 -2.66 -3.61
CA LYS A 81 9.25 -2.07 -3.62
C LYS A 81 9.56 -1.30 -4.92
N LYS A 82 9.20 -1.86 -6.08
CA LYS A 82 9.38 -1.22 -7.39
C LYS A 82 8.38 -0.09 -7.61
N GLN A 83 7.12 -0.26 -7.20
CA GLN A 83 6.09 0.78 -7.29
C GLN A 83 6.43 2.00 -6.42
N ILE A 84 6.79 1.76 -5.16
CA ILE A 84 7.33 2.72 -4.20
C ILE A 84 8.51 3.45 -4.82
N THR A 85 9.52 2.73 -5.31
CA THR A 85 10.69 3.37 -5.94
C THR A 85 10.28 4.31 -7.08
N ARG A 86 9.35 3.89 -7.95
CA ARG A 86 8.85 4.73 -9.06
C ARG A 86 8.08 5.95 -8.56
N ALA A 87 7.20 5.77 -7.58
CA ALA A 87 6.47 6.86 -6.96
C ALA A 87 7.41 7.85 -6.28
N ARG A 88 8.49 7.36 -5.65
CA ARG A 88 9.53 8.20 -5.06
C ARG A 88 10.31 8.98 -6.12
N THR A 89 10.68 8.35 -7.23
CA THR A 89 11.30 9.05 -8.36
C THR A 89 10.37 10.13 -8.93
N ALA A 90 9.08 9.84 -9.06
CA ALA A 90 8.08 10.80 -9.52
C ALA A 90 7.91 11.97 -8.55
N ALA A 91 7.87 11.70 -7.23
CA ALA A 91 7.79 12.72 -6.19
C ALA A 91 9.02 13.65 -6.19
N LYS A 92 10.22 13.07 -6.26
CA LYS A 92 11.48 13.83 -6.41
C LYS A 92 11.47 14.69 -7.67
N LYS A 93 10.96 14.16 -8.79
CA LYS A 93 10.83 14.91 -10.06
C LYS A 93 9.79 16.03 -9.98
N ALA A 94 8.73 15.83 -9.20
CA ALA A 94 7.70 16.83 -8.95
C ALA A 94 8.13 17.91 -7.93
N GLY A 95 9.36 17.86 -7.42
CA GLY A 95 9.84 18.81 -6.41
C GLY A 95 9.20 18.62 -5.02
N ARG A 96 8.50 17.50 -4.81
CA ARG A 96 7.98 17.10 -3.50
C ARG A 96 9.14 16.46 -2.75
N LYS A 97 9.81 17.27 -1.94
CA LYS A 97 11.01 16.91 -1.18
C LYS A 97 10.63 16.57 0.25
#